data_AF-A0A9E3AFY6-F1
#
_entry.id   AF-A0A9E3AFY6-F1
#
_cell.length_a   1.000
_cell.length_b   1.000
_cell.length_c   1.000
_cell.angle_alpha   90.00
_cell.angle_beta   90.00
_cell.angle_gamma   90.00
#
_symmetry.space_group_name_H-M   'P 1'
#
loop_
_entity.id
_entity.type
_entity.pdbx_description
1 polymer ?
#
loop_
_entity_poly.entity_id
_entity_poly.type
_entity_poly.pdbx_seq_one_letter_code
_entity_poly.pdbx_strand_id
1 'polypeptide(L)'
;GNNGGYANDWLVADVNKNEIASLELGLKNVTLQRQRDGYFVSSNFPISEKLTREETDFDIHNPSLSANARHTRWKQLMAENKGRIDLQSAEKFESDHYDAFDQKIEPDERTLCGHIDLSARGSEPWQPPFGIAGTVQNKATTAAMARQMSFVAAAGHACGIDFKAGAHLQSHPEFTWQKELLRDMDSQPWSEFRAPN
;
A
#
# COMPACT_ATOMS: atom_id res chain seq x y z
N GLY A 1 -5.18 19.33 19.61
CA GLY A 1 -5.48 19.76 18.23
C GLY A 1 -4.56 19.05 17.26
N ASN A 2 -4.82 19.14 15.95
CA ASN A 2 -3.93 18.62 14.91
C ASN A 2 -2.55 19.31 14.99
N ASN A 3 -1.47 18.55 15.09
CA ASN A 3 -0.10 19.08 15.16
C ASN A 3 0.68 18.92 13.84
N GLY A 4 0.05 18.36 12.80
CA GLY A 4 0.70 18.06 11.51
C GLY A 4 1.68 16.89 11.53
N GLY A 5 1.85 16.21 12.67
CA GLY A 5 2.66 15.01 12.77
C GLY A 5 1.93 13.83 12.12
N TYR A 6 2.67 13.05 11.33
CA TYR A 6 2.16 11.86 10.65
C TYR A 6 0.92 12.17 9.77
N ALA A 7 1.09 13.15 8.88
CA ALA A 7 0.10 13.49 7.86
C ALA A 7 -0.24 12.26 7.02
N ASN A 8 -1.53 11.96 6.85
CA ASN A 8 -2.03 10.74 6.24
C ASN A 8 -3.41 10.96 5.63
N ASP A 9 -3.73 10.14 4.63
CA ASP A 9 -5.11 9.88 4.20
C ASP A 9 -5.65 8.66 4.97
N TRP A 10 -6.62 8.91 5.84
CA TRP A 10 -7.28 7.89 6.64
C TRP A 10 -8.56 7.44 5.96
N LEU A 11 -8.55 6.20 5.46
CA LEU A 11 -9.75 5.56 4.95
C LEU A 11 -10.56 4.96 6.10
N VAL A 12 -11.81 5.38 6.22
CA VAL A 12 -12.72 4.99 7.30
C VAL A 12 -13.93 4.29 6.70
N ALA A 13 -14.33 3.16 7.28
CA ALA A 13 -15.56 2.46 6.93
C ALA A 13 -16.44 2.26 8.16
N ASP A 14 -17.69 2.73 8.10
CA ASP A 14 -18.72 2.50 9.11
C ASP A 14 -19.73 1.46 8.60
N VAL A 15 -19.55 0.22 9.06
CA VAL A 15 -20.39 -0.94 8.68
C VAL A 15 -21.82 -0.86 9.22
N ASN A 16 -22.11 0.04 10.17
CA ASN A 16 -23.45 0.22 10.72
C ASN A 16 -24.26 1.24 9.91
N LYS A 17 -23.58 2.20 9.29
CA LYS A 17 -24.22 3.25 8.46
C LYS A 17 -24.11 3.00 6.95
N ASN A 18 -23.36 1.98 6.55
CA ASN A 18 -22.99 1.75 5.14
C ASN A 18 -22.37 3.02 4.54
N GLU A 19 -21.39 3.57 5.23
CA GLU A 19 -20.69 4.80 4.85
C GLU A 19 -19.18 4.53 4.84
N ILE A 20 -18.51 5.05 3.82
CA ILE A 20 -17.05 5.11 3.75
C ILE A 20 -16.62 6.57 3.67
N ALA A 21 -15.40 6.85 4.12
CA ALA A 21 -14.83 8.19 4.11
C ALA A 21 -13.32 8.14 3.82
N SER A 22 -12.82 9.21 3.22
CA SER A 22 -11.39 9.54 3.14
C SER A 22 -11.17 10.83 3.91
N LEU A 23 -10.38 10.74 4.98
CA LEU A 23 -9.99 11.87 5.82
C LEU A 23 -8.51 12.17 5.56
N GLU A 24 -8.25 13.17 4.74
CA GLU A 24 -6.89 13.62 4.48
C GLU A 24 -6.48 14.68 5.51
N LEU A 25 -5.49 14.35 6.32
CA LEU A 25 -4.95 15.19 7.40
C LEU A 25 -3.57 15.73 7.01
N GLY A 26 -3.51 17.00 6.58
CA GLY A 26 -2.28 17.79 6.53
C GLY A 26 -2.05 18.57 7.82
N LEU A 27 -1.07 19.48 7.85
CA LEU A 27 -0.85 20.42 8.94
C LEU A 27 -1.89 21.57 8.91
N LYS A 28 -2.16 22.12 7.73
CA LYS A 28 -3.04 23.29 7.53
C LYS A 28 -4.39 22.90 6.93
N ASN A 29 -4.40 21.98 5.98
CA ASN A 29 -5.56 21.54 5.24
C ASN A 29 -6.00 20.18 5.76
N VAL A 30 -7.29 20.11 6.08
CA VAL A 30 -7.97 18.87 6.47
C VAL A 30 -9.17 18.74 5.56
N THR A 31 -9.26 17.64 4.81
CA THR A 31 -10.42 17.35 3.96
C THR A 31 -11.07 16.04 4.38
N LEU A 32 -12.40 15.99 4.26
CA LEU A 32 -13.16 14.82 4.63
C LEU A 32 -14.25 14.57 3.59
N GLN A 33 -14.05 13.53 2.79
CA GLN A 33 -15.00 13.08 1.80
C GLN A 33 -15.77 11.88 2.36
N ARG A 34 -17.08 11.82 2.12
CA ARG A 34 -17.95 10.72 2.55
C ARG A 34 -18.82 10.27 1.40
N GLN A 35 -19.07 8.98 1.35
CA GLN A 35 -20.00 8.39 0.39
C GLN A 35 -20.60 7.10 0.97
N ARG A 36 -21.76 6.70 0.44
CA ARG A 36 -22.45 5.45 0.81
C ARG A 36 -22.37 4.37 -0.26
N ASP A 37 -21.82 4.73 -1.42
CA ASP A 37 -21.57 3.86 -2.55
C ASP A 37 -20.29 4.33 -3.26
N GLY A 38 -19.59 3.41 -3.92
CA GLY A 38 -18.30 3.62 -4.57
C GLY A 38 -17.12 3.11 -3.75
N TYR A 39 -15.96 3.72 -3.95
CA TYR A 39 -14.69 3.36 -3.32
C TYR A 39 -13.87 4.61 -2.96
N PHE A 40 -12.89 4.43 -2.09
CA PHE A 40 -11.72 5.29 -1.96
C PHE A 40 -10.47 4.41 -2.12
N VAL A 41 -9.40 4.97 -2.69
CA VAL A 41 -8.10 4.29 -2.83
C VAL A 41 -7.01 5.22 -2.33
N SER A 42 -5.99 4.65 -1.70
CA SER A 42 -4.85 5.39 -1.17
C SER A 42 -3.55 4.66 -1.46
N SER A 43 -2.48 5.41 -1.73
CA SER A 43 -1.18 4.88 -2.15
C SER A 43 -0.04 5.83 -1.84
N ASN A 44 -0.10 6.51 -0.69
CA ASN A 44 0.82 7.60 -0.32
C ASN A 44 0.79 8.77 -1.33
N PHE A 45 -0.39 9.02 -1.90
CA PHE A 45 -0.64 10.07 -2.90
C PHE A 45 -1.53 11.15 -2.27
N PRO A 46 -1.20 12.45 -2.40
CA PRO A 46 -2.05 13.52 -1.87
C PRO A 46 -3.31 13.70 -2.74
N ILE A 47 -4.49 13.59 -2.13
CA ILE A 47 -5.79 13.59 -2.80
C ILE A 47 -6.33 15.00 -3.02
N SER A 48 -6.21 15.90 -2.03
CA SER A 48 -6.68 17.28 -2.16
C SER A 48 -5.73 18.12 -2.98
N GLU A 49 -6.24 18.76 -4.04
CA GLU A 49 -5.49 19.75 -4.82
C GLU A 49 -4.98 20.91 -3.96
N LYS A 50 -5.74 21.30 -2.93
CA LYS A 50 -5.33 22.38 -2.03
C LYS A 50 -4.18 21.96 -1.13
N LEU A 51 -4.27 20.77 -0.53
CA LEU A 51 -3.19 20.23 0.29
C LEU A 51 -1.92 20.04 -0.57
N THR A 52 -2.09 19.42 -1.75
CA THR A 52 -1.00 19.20 -2.70
C THR A 52 -0.25 20.49 -3.01
N ARG A 53 -0.98 21.59 -3.26
CA ARG A 53 -0.38 22.89 -3.59
C ARG A 53 0.24 23.62 -2.40
N GLU A 54 -0.32 23.47 -1.20
CA GLU A 54 0.04 24.32 -0.05
C GLU A 54 0.99 23.66 0.96
N GLU A 55 1.13 22.33 0.93
CA GLU A 55 1.75 21.57 2.02
C GLU A 55 2.75 20.49 1.59
N THR A 56 2.91 20.25 0.30
CA THR A 56 3.92 19.31 -0.21
C THR A 56 4.51 19.82 -1.53
N ASP A 57 5.71 19.37 -1.83
CA ASP A 57 6.42 19.54 -3.10
C ASP A 57 6.37 18.28 -3.97
N PHE A 58 5.58 17.27 -3.57
CA PHE A 58 5.41 16.02 -4.30
C PHE A 58 4.81 16.26 -5.70
N ASP A 59 5.51 15.80 -6.73
CA ASP A 59 5.08 15.97 -8.13
C ASP A 59 4.03 14.92 -8.52
N ILE A 60 2.76 15.28 -8.36
CA ILE A 60 1.61 14.44 -8.76
C ILE A 60 1.51 14.21 -10.28
N HIS A 61 2.27 14.96 -11.09
CA HIS A 61 2.23 14.88 -12.56
C HIS A 61 3.35 14.03 -13.14
N ASN A 62 4.30 13.56 -12.33
CA ASN A 62 5.32 12.62 -12.78
C ASN A 62 4.84 11.16 -12.59
N PRO A 63 4.37 10.47 -13.65
CA PRO A 63 3.79 9.15 -13.50
C PRO A 63 4.83 8.06 -13.17
N SER A 64 6.13 8.34 -13.25
CA SER A 64 7.19 7.40 -12.87
C SER A 64 7.39 7.27 -11.36
N LEU A 65 6.82 8.16 -10.55
CA LEU A 65 6.90 8.05 -9.09
C LEU A 65 6.04 6.88 -8.58
N SER A 66 6.57 6.09 -7.63
CA SER A 66 5.89 4.94 -7.02
C SER A 66 4.44 5.24 -6.63
N ALA A 67 4.20 6.29 -5.84
CA ALA A 67 2.87 6.63 -5.38
C ALA A 67 1.90 6.96 -6.53
N ASN A 68 2.39 7.58 -7.62
CA ASN A 68 1.58 7.94 -8.80
C ASN A 68 1.26 6.71 -9.65
N ALA A 69 2.22 5.82 -9.87
CA ALA A 69 2.03 4.55 -10.58
C ALA A 69 1.03 3.65 -9.82
N ARG A 70 1.20 3.47 -8.51
CA ARG A 70 0.27 2.73 -7.64
C ARG A 70 -1.12 3.35 -7.60
N HIS A 71 -1.23 4.68 -7.53
CA HIS A 71 -2.53 5.37 -7.56
C HIS A 71 -3.26 5.13 -8.89
N THR A 72 -2.51 5.17 -10.00
CA THR A 72 -3.04 4.86 -11.33
C THR A 72 -3.49 3.41 -11.41
N ARG A 73 -2.70 2.47 -10.89
CA ARG A 73 -3.06 1.05 -10.83
C ARG A 73 -4.35 0.82 -10.02
N TRP A 74 -4.46 1.44 -8.85
CA TRP A 74 -5.69 1.38 -8.06
C TRP A 74 -6.91 1.86 -8.84
N LYS A 75 -6.82 3.00 -9.55
CA LYS A 75 -7.93 3.50 -10.38
C LYS A 75 -8.32 2.52 -11.49
N GLN A 76 -7.35 1.86 -12.14
CA GLN A 76 -7.62 0.83 -13.16
C GLN A 76 -8.38 -0.34 -12.55
N LEU A 77 -7.89 -0.90 -11.43
CA LEU A 77 -8.54 -2.02 -10.73
C LEU A 77 -9.96 -1.67 -10.29
N MET A 78 -10.19 -0.45 -9.79
CA MET A 78 -11.52 -0.01 -9.41
C MET A 78 -12.43 0.16 -10.63
N ALA A 79 -11.94 0.75 -11.73
CA ALA A 79 -12.73 0.89 -12.96
C ALA A 79 -13.14 -0.48 -13.54
N GLU A 80 -12.26 -1.47 -13.48
CA GLU A 80 -12.50 -2.83 -13.96
C GLU A 80 -13.47 -3.60 -13.04
N ASN A 81 -13.39 -3.41 -11.71
CA ASN A 81 -14.03 -4.31 -10.75
C ASN A 81 -15.15 -3.67 -9.93
N LYS A 82 -15.47 -2.38 -10.12
CA LYS A 82 -16.52 -1.68 -9.36
C LYS A 82 -17.83 -2.48 -9.33
N GLY A 83 -18.38 -2.67 -8.13
CA GLY A 83 -19.59 -3.45 -7.89
C GLY A 83 -19.40 -4.97 -7.82
N ARG A 84 -18.17 -5.47 -8.01
CA ARG A 84 -17.81 -6.90 -7.99
C ARG A 84 -16.65 -7.24 -7.06
N ILE A 85 -16.14 -6.25 -6.32
CA ILE A 85 -15.02 -6.44 -5.40
C ILE A 85 -15.50 -7.24 -4.19
N ASP A 86 -14.91 -8.41 -3.99
CA ASP A 86 -15.07 -9.28 -2.85
C ASP A 86 -13.74 -9.48 -2.11
N LEU A 87 -13.72 -10.39 -1.13
CA LEU A 87 -12.53 -10.66 -0.34
C LEU A 87 -11.37 -11.18 -1.19
N GLN A 88 -11.64 -12.09 -2.13
CA GLN A 88 -10.61 -12.65 -3.01
C GLN A 88 -10.03 -11.58 -3.94
N SER A 89 -10.86 -10.66 -4.42
CA SER A 89 -10.41 -9.50 -5.19
C SER A 89 -9.43 -8.64 -4.38
N ALA A 90 -9.72 -8.38 -3.10
CA ALA A 90 -8.82 -7.63 -2.23
C ALA A 90 -7.47 -8.33 -2.05
N GLU A 91 -7.46 -9.64 -1.75
CA GLU A 91 -6.22 -10.43 -1.62
C GLU A 91 -5.38 -10.37 -2.90
N LYS A 92 -6.04 -10.46 -4.07
CA LYS A 92 -5.37 -10.35 -5.38
C LYS A 92 -4.80 -8.96 -5.63
N PHE A 93 -5.54 -7.89 -5.30
CA PHE A 93 -5.08 -6.51 -5.53
C PHE A 93 -3.88 -6.16 -4.65
N GLU A 94 -3.88 -6.59 -3.38
CA GLU A 94 -2.75 -6.41 -2.45
C GLU A 94 -1.50 -7.21 -2.88
N SER A 95 -1.67 -8.19 -3.77
CA SER A 95 -0.60 -9.01 -4.33
C SER A 95 -0.21 -8.60 -5.76
N ASP A 96 -0.75 -7.48 -6.27
CA ASP A 96 -0.62 -7.09 -7.68
C ASP A 96 0.77 -6.53 -8.01
N HIS A 97 1.35 -7.05 -9.10
CA HIS A 97 2.67 -6.67 -9.64
C HIS A 97 2.59 -5.97 -10.99
N TYR A 98 1.44 -5.38 -11.34
CA TYR A 98 1.36 -4.62 -12.60
C TYR A 98 1.81 -3.18 -12.37
N ASP A 99 2.95 -2.83 -12.95
CA ASP A 99 3.46 -1.46 -12.97
C ASP A 99 2.69 -0.66 -14.04
N ALA A 100 1.88 0.29 -13.59
CA ALA A 100 1.04 1.10 -14.47
C ALA A 100 1.83 2.10 -15.35
N PHE A 101 3.09 2.40 -15.01
CA PHE A 101 3.94 3.28 -15.80
C PHE A 101 4.68 2.51 -16.89
N ASP A 102 5.39 1.43 -16.56
CA ASP A 102 6.09 0.59 -17.56
C ASP A 102 5.15 -0.36 -18.32
N GLN A 103 3.91 -0.53 -17.84
CA GLN A 103 2.88 -1.39 -18.43
C GLN A 103 3.28 -2.87 -18.52
N LYS A 104 3.95 -3.36 -17.49
CA LYS A 104 4.43 -4.75 -17.40
C LYS A 104 4.11 -5.35 -16.03
N ILE A 105 4.13 -6.68 -15.98
CA ILE A 105 4.01 -7.42 -14.73
C ILE A 105 5.43 -7.75 -14.26
N GLU A 106 5.88 -7.04 -13.24
CA GLU A 106 7.19 -7.24 -12.61
C GLU A 106 7.15 -6.66 -11.18
N PRO A 107 7.55 -7.41 -10.15
CA PRO A 107 7.61 -6.88 -8.78
C PRO A 107 8.66 -5.76 -8.68
N ASP A 108 8.25 -4.56 -8.28
CA ASP A 108 9.16 -3.43 -8.07
C ASP A 108 8.60 -2.38 -7.09
N GLU A 109 9.18 -1.19 -7.01
CA GLU A 109 8.71 -0.12 -6.12
C GLU A 109 7.39 0.53 -6.56
N ARG A 110 6.97 0.38 -7.82
CA ARG A 110 5.78 1.00 -8.43
C ARG A 110 4.55 0.09 -8.38
N THR A 111 4.69 -1.16 -7.95
CA THR A 111 3.58 -2.12 -7.82
C THR A 111 2.85 -2.04 -6.48
N LEU A 112 1.60 -2.54 -6.41
CA LEU A 112 0.81 -2.51 -5.18
C LEU A 112 1.41 -3.42 -4.11
N CYS A 113 1.80 -4.64 -4.48
CA CYS A 113 2.73 -5.43 -3.68
C CYS A 113 4.14 -4.93 -3.98
N GLY A 114 4.63 -3.99 -3.19
CA GLY A 114 5.90 -3.30 -3.45
C GLY A 114 7.12 -4.15 -3.08
N HIS A 115 8.13 -4.14 -3.95
CA HIS A 115 9.41 -4.82 -3.80
C HIS A 115 10.57 -3.87 -4.15
N ILE A 116 10.94 -2.96 -3.25
CA ILE A 116 12.09 -2.07 -3.48
C ILE A 116 13.39 -2.88 -3.47
N ASP A 117 13.41 -3.99 -2.74
CA ASP A 117 14.51 -4.95 -2.66
C ASP A 117 14.85 -5.62 -4.00
N LEU A 118 13.91 -5.59 -4.97
CA LEU A 118 14.10 -6.08 -6.33
C LEU A 118 14.27 -4.95 -7.35
N SER A 119 14.17 -3.69 -6.93
CA SER A 119 14.20 -2.53 -7.83
C SER A 119 15.58 -1.90 -7.96
N ALA A 120 16.12 -1.92 -9.18
CA ALA A 120 17.35 -1.20 -9.52
C ALA A 120 17.21 0.34 -9.47
N ARG A 121 15.99 0.86 -9.34
CA ARG A 121 15.73 2.31 -9.21
C ARG A 121 15.70 2.76 -7.75
N GLY A 122 15.35 1.86 -6.83
CA GLY A 122 15.06 2.22 -5.45
C GLY A 122 13.77 3.01 -5.34
N SER A 123 13.64 3.81 -4.30
CA SER A 123 12.54 4.76 -4.11
C SER A 123 13.10 6.05 -3.52
N GLU A 124 13.97 6.72 -4.27
CA GLU A 124 14.61 7.94 -3.82
C GLU A 124 13.59 9.05 -3.51
N PRO A 125 13.87 9.90 -2.50
CA PRO A 125 15.06 9.91 -1.65
C PRO A 125 15.00 8.93 -0.46
N TRP A 126 13.92 8.15 -0.32
CA TRP A 126 13.70 7.31 0.85
C TRP A 126 14.58 6.05 0.88
N GLN A 127 14.65 5.34 -0.23
CA GLN A 127 15.41 4.09 -0.34
C GLN A 127 16.33 4.13 -1.57
N PRO A 128 17.60 3.71 -1.45
CA PRO A 128 18.48 3.56 -2.60
C PRO A 128 18.03 2.39 -3.49
N PRO A 129 18.64 2.20 -4.68
CA PRO A 129 18.52 0.97 -5.45
C PRO A 129 18.66 -0.29 -4.58
N PHE A 130 17.74 -1.24 -4.76
CA PHE A 130 17.65 -2.49 -4.01
C PHE A 130 17.46 -2.31 -2.49
N GLY A 131 16.97 -1.16 -2.04
CA GLY A 131 16.70 -0.91 -0.63
C GLY A 131 15.74 -1.95 -0.03
N ILE A 132 16.06 -2.42 1.18
CA ILE A 132 15.34 -3.48 1.87
C ILE A 132 14.01 -2.94 2.45
N ALA A 133 13.05 -2.70 1.57
CA ALA A 133 11.76 -2.11 1.88
C ALA A 133 10.69 -2.56 0.88
N GLY A 134 9.43 -2.53 1.30
CA GLY A 134 8.32 -2.96 0.47
C GLY A 134 7.13 -3.38 1.31
N THR A 135 6.25 -4.16 0.71
CA THR A 135 5.06 -4.70 1.37
C THR A 135 5.47 -5.84 2.31
N VAL A 136 5.23 -5.69 3.62
CA VAL A 136 5.62 -6.71 4.63
C VAL A 136 4.44 -7.46 5.25
N GLN A 137 3.22 -7.01 4.98
CA GLN A 137 1.99 -7.64 5.46
C GLN A 137 0.78 -7.07 4.71
N ASN A 138 -0.26 -7.88 4.55
CA ASN A 138 -1.47 -7.53 3.81
C ASN A 138 -2.68 -7.97 4.61
N LYS A 139 -3.77 -7.18 4.58
CA LYS A 139 -4.98 -7.43 5.36
C LYS A 139 -6.20 -7.08 4.54
N ALA A 140 -7.23 -7.91 4.61
CA ALA A 140 -8.52 -7.64 3.98
C ALA A 140 -9.67 -8.04 4.91
N THR A 141 -10.79 -7.33 4.83
CA THR A 141 -11.99 -7.64 5.60
C THR A 141 -13.24 -7.29 4.81
N THR A 142 -14.35 -7.93 5.14
CA THR A 142 -15.69 -7.59 4.64
C THR A 142 -16.52 -6.96 5.75
N ALA A 143 -17.67 -6.36 5.41
CA ALA A 143 -18.59 -5.86 6.43
C ALA A 143 -19.09 -6.96 7.39
N ALA A 144 -19.23 -8.21 6.92
CA ALA A 144 -19.61 -9.34 7.77
C ALA A 144 -18.48 -9.71 8.75
N MET A 145 -17.25 -9.78 8.26
CA MET A 145 -16.07 -10.09 9.07
C MET A 145 -15.79 -9.00 10.10
N ALA A 146 -15.85 -7.73 9.71
CA ALA A 146 -15.65 -6.58 10.59
C ALA A 146 -16.65 -6.56 11.75
N ARG A 147 -17.93 -6.90 11.52
CA ARG A 147 -18.93 -7.04 12.60
C ARG A 147 -18.59 -8.14 13.60
N GLN A 148 -17.81 -9.12 13.18
CA GLN A 148 -17.34 -10.24 13.99
C GLN A 148 -15.89 -10.04 14.48
N MET A 149 -15.33 -8.82 14.33
CA MET A 149 -13.94 -8.52 14.70
C MET A 149 -12.95 -9.51 14.07
N SER A 150 -13.14 -9.78 12.77
CA SER A 150 -12.31 -10.69 11.98
C SER A 150 -11.82 -10.06 10.68
N PHE A 151 -10.72 -10.61 10.17
CA PHE A 151 -10.08 -10.22 8.91
C PHE A 151 -9.21 -11.38 8.42
N VAL A 152 -8.81 -11.37 7.14
CA VAL A 152 -7.74 -12.22 6.63
C VAL A 152 -6.46 -11.42 6.55
N ALA A 153 -5.32 -12.06 6.81
CA ALA A 153 -4.02 -11.45 6.66
C ALA A 153 -2.96 -12.43 6.14
N ALA A 154 -1.97 -11.86 5.46
CA ALA A 154 -0.74 -12.54 5.06
C ALA A 154 0.46 -11.76 5.64
N ALA A 155 1.40 -12.48 6.23
CA ALA A 155 2.70 -11.94 6.66
C ALA A 155 3.73 -12.13 5.53
N GLY A 156 4.63 -11.15 5.37
CA GLY A 156 5.50 -11.07 4.20
C GLY A 156 4.78 -10.51 2.97
N HIS A 157 5.37 -10.72 1.80
CA HIS A 157 4.78 -10.27 0.54
C HIS A 157 3.62 -11.21 0.15
N ALA A 158 2.39 -10.69 0.03
CA ALA A 158 1.23 -11.52 -0.28
C ALA A 158 1.29 -12.21 -1.65
N CYS A 159 2.19 -11.76 -2.54
CA CYS A 159 2.51 -12.42 -3.81
C CYS A 159 3.23 -13.77 -3.66
N GLY A 160 3.70 -14.12 -2.47
CA GLY A 160 4.41 -15.38 -2.20
C GLY A 160 5.92 -15.34 -2.44
N ILE A 161 6.50 -14.19 -2.79
CA ILE A 161 7.95 -14.03 -2.92
C ILE A 161 8.55 -13.82 -1.52
N ASP A 162 9.51 -14.64 -1.13
CA ASP A 162 10.25 -14.46 0.13
C ASP A 162 11.32 -13.37 0.01
N PHE A 163 11.59 -12.65 1.10
CA PHE A 163 12.84 -11.91 1.25
C PHE A 163 13.84 -12.75 2.05
N LYS A 164 14.99 -13.06 1.44
CA LYS A 164 16.09 -13.79 2.10
C LYS A 164 17.27 -12.86 2.35
N ALA A 165 17.49 -12.51 3.60
CA ALA A 165 18.51 -11.57 4.03
C ALA A 165 19.91 -11.99 3.57
N GLY A 166 20.25 -13.28 3.73
CA GLY A 166 21.56 -13.80 3.33
C GLY A 166 21.83 -13.69 1.83
N ALA A 167 20.82 -13.96 0.99
CA ALA A 167 20.95 -13.89 -0.46
C ALA A 167 20.98 -12.43 -0.95
N HIS A 168 20.16 -11.57 -0.35
CA HIS A 168 20.13 -10.14 -0.67
C HIS A 168 21.48 -9.48 -0.34
N LEU A 169 22.05 -9.73 0.85
CA LEU A 169 23.35 -9.17 1.24
C LEU A 169 24.53 -9.71 0.41
N GLN A 170 24.41 -10.91 -0.18
CA GLN A 170 25.41 -11.41 -1.13
C GLN A 170 25.35 -10.68 -2.47
N SER A 171 24.14 -10.34 -2.93
CA SER A 171 23.93 -9.63 -4.20
C SER A 171 24.16 -8.11 -4.07
N HIS A 172 23.92 -7.57 -2.88
CA HIS A 172 23.97 -6.14 -2.54
C HIS A 172 24.83 -5.90 -1.28
N PRO A 173 26.15 -6.09 -1.37
CA PRO A 173 27.06 -5.99 -0.22
C PRO A 173 27.08 -4.60 0.44
N GLU A 174 26.61 -3.56 -0.24
CA GLU A 174 26.41 -2.21 0.30
C GLU A 174 25.47 -2.18 1.53
N PHE A 175 24.60 -3.18 1.71
CA PHE A 175 23.72 -3.30 2.88
C PHE A 175 24.29 -4.19 4.00
N THR A 176 25.52 -4.71 3.87
CA THR A 176 26.12 -5.64 4.84
C THR A 176 26.17 -5.11 6.27
N TRP A 177 26.17 -3.79 6.45
CA TRP A 177 26.10 -3.15 7.77
C TRP A 177 24.83 -3.53 8.56
N GLN A 178 23.76 -4.01 7.90
CA GLN A 178 22.52 -4.47 8.53
C GLN A 178 22.56 -5.93 9.00
N LYS A 179 23.61 -6.69 8.65
CA LYS A 179 23.67 -8.16 8.79
C LYS A 179 23.24 -8.70 10.16
N GLU A 180 23.64 -8.04 11.25
CA GLU A 180 23.38 -8.52 12.61
C GLU A 180 21.89 -8.39 13.02
N LEU A 181 21.16 -7.48 12.38
CA LEU A 181 19.75 -7.18 12.67
C LEU A 181 18.80 -7.68 11.60
N LEU A 182 19.26 -7.79 10.35
CA LEU A 182 18.44 -8.18 9.22
C LEU A 182 18.04 -9.66 9.32
N ARG A 183 16.76 -9.94 9.08
CA ARG A 183 16.17 -11.28 9.15
C ARG A 183 15.48 -11.62 7.83
N ASP A 184 15.35 -12.92 7.57
CA ASP A 184 14.50 -13.41 6.50
C ASP A 184 13.04 -13.04 6.80
N MET A 185 12.28 -12.80 5.73
CA MET A 185 10.85 -12.54 5.78
C MET A 185 10.18 -13.47 4.78
N ASP A 186 9.77 -14.63 5.29
CA ASP A 186 9.10 -15.67 4.51
C ASP A 186 7.63 -15.30 4.31
N SER A 187 7.17 -15.38 3.07
CA SER A 187 5.79 -15.10 2.71
C SER A 187 4.88 -16.22 3.20
N GLN A 188 3.86 -15.84 3.97
CA GLN A 188 2.90 -16.74 4.58
C GLN A 188 1.57 -16.72 3.83
N PRO A 189 0.80 -17.83 3.83
CA PRO A 189 -0.51 -17.85 3.21
C PRO A 189 -1.49 -16.91 3.93
N TRP A 190 -2.48 -16.41 3.18
CA TRP A 190 -3.63 -15.72 3.74
C TRP A 190 -4.34 -16.59 4.78
N SER A 191 -4.49 -16.05 5.99
CA SER A 191 -5.09 -16.75 7.12
C SER A 191 -6.16 -15.89 7.79
N GLU A 192 -7.25 -16.48 8.25
CA GLU A 192 -8.29 -15.76 9.01
C GLU A 192 -7.84 -15.54 10.46
N PHE A 193 -7.99 -14.31 10.93
CA PHE A 193 -7.82 -13.90 12.31
C PHE A 193 -9.15 -13.37 12.85
N ARG A 194 -9.48 -13.72 14.08
CA ARG A 194 -10.70 -13.27 14.76
C ARG A 194 -10.45 -13.04 16.24
N ALA A 195 -11.16 -12.07 16.80
CA ALA A 195 -11.19 -11.89 18.24
C ALA A 195 -11.73 -13.16 18.93
N PRO A 196 -11.26 -13.50 20.14
CA PRO A 196 -11.90 -14.51 20.95
C PRO A 196 -13.34 -14.08 21.28
N ASN A 197 -14.24 -15.06 21.33
CA ASN A 197 -15.63 -14.86 21.74
C ASN A 197 -15.76 -14.39 23.18
#